data_AF-A0A2V8U7U7-F1
#
_entry.id   AF-A0A2V8U7U7-F1
#
_cell.length_a   1.000
_cell.length_b   1.000
_cell.length_c   1.000
_cell.angle_alpha   90.00
_cell.angle_beta   90.00
_cell.angle_gamma   90.00
#
_symmetry.space_group_name_H-M   'P 1'
#
loop_
_entity.id
_entity.type
_entity.pdbx_description
1 polymer ?
#
loop_
_entity_poly.entity_id
_entity_poly.type
_entity_poly.pdbx_seq_one_letter_code
_entity_poly.pdbx_strand_id
1 'polypeptide(L)'
;PDGRSLRCFDRRIGEDTLELFLKTGTDPPVIVDGKTGSEWDFSGLASSGPLTGRRLARVTCLKDFWFDWKTYNPGTRVFMAGLAAPGR
;
A
#
# COMPACT_ATOMS: atom_id res chain seq x y z
N PRO A 1 0.55 -10.39 8.32
CA PRO A 1 -0.34 -9.24 8.61
C PRO A 1 -1.19 -9.56 9.84
N ASP A 2 -1.50 -8.57 10.67
CA ASP A 2 -2.30 -8.77 11.90
C ASP A 2 -3.83 -8.65 11.67
N GLY A 3 -4.25 -8.37 10.44
CA GLY A 3 -5.65 -8.18 10.06
C GLY A 3 -6.29 -6.90 10.62
N ARG A 4 -5.52 -6.03 11.28
CA ARG A 4 -6.03 -4.86 12.01
C ARG A 4 -5.34 -3.57 11.61
N SER A 5 -4.05 -3.64 11.28
CA SER A 5 -3.21 -2.49 10.96
C SER A 5 -3.07 -2.30 9.46
N LEU A 6 -3.16 -1.04 9.03
CA LEU A 6 -2.67 -0.61 7.72
C LEU A 6 -1.21 -0.17 7.86
N ARG A 7 -0.39 -0.48 6.85
CA ARG A 7 0.95 0.08 6.71
C ARG A 7 1.15 0.50 5.26
N CYS A 8 1.72 1.68 5.06
CA CYS A 8 2.12 2.17 3.75
C CYS A 8 3.64 2.33 3.74
N PHE A 9 4.23 1.99 2.60
CA PHE A 9 5.67 2.03 2.41
C PHE A 9 6.00 2.73 1.10
N ASP A 10 7.13 3.42 1.08
CA ASP A 10 7.74 3.90 -0.16
C ASP A 10 8.41 2.71 -0.84
N ARG A 11 8.05 2.48 -2.11
CA ARG A 11 8.58 1.37 -2.91
C ARG A 11 10.01 1.61 -3.41
N ARG A 12 10.62 2.76 -3.09
CA ARG A 12 11.98 3.11 -3.50
C ARG A 12 13.02 2.63 -2.48
N ILE A 13 14.10 2.06 -3.01
CA ILE A 13 15.30 1.70 -2.24
C ILE A 13 16.53 2.15 -3.03
N GLY A 14 17.25 3.14 -2.49
CA GLY A 14 18.33 3.78 -3.23
C GLY A 14 17.75 4.43 -4.51
N GLU A 15 18.33 4.09 -5.65
CA GLU A 15 17.87 4.57 -6.97
C GLU A 15 16.78 3.67 -7.58
N ASP A 16 16.56 2.49 -7.01
CA ASP A 16 15.60 1.53 -7.53
C ASP A 16 14.19 1.83 -7.05
N THR A 17 13.23 1.64 -7.96
CA THR A 17 11.81 1.74 -7.65
C THR A 17 11.15 0.39 -7.89
N LEU A 18 10.78 -0.31 -6.82
CA LEU A 18 10.32 -1.69 -6.88
C LEU A 18 8.85 -1.77 -7.34
N GLU A 19 8.51 -2.81 -8.10
CA GLU A 19 7.13 -3.29 -8.21
C GLU A 19 6.91 -4.36 -7.15
N LEU A 20 5.84 -4.22 -6.37
CA LEU A 20 5.56 -5.05 -5.21
C LEU A 20 4.27 -5.84 -5.44
N PHE A 21 4.36 -7.16 -5.25
CA PHE A 21 3.25 -8.09 -5.41
C PHE A 21 2.95 -8.75 -4.08
N LEU A 22 1.67 -9.01 -3.79
CA LEU A 22 1.28 -9.80 -2.64
C LEU A 22 1.33 -11.29 -3.02
N LYS A 23 2.18 -12.06 -2.35
CA LYS A 23 2.20 -13.52 -2.46
C LYS A 23 1.30 -14.10 -1.36
N THR A 24 0.21 -14.70 -1.80
CA THR A 24 -0.74 -15.42 -0.94
C THR A 24 -0.36 -16.91 -0.88
N GLY A 25 -0.97 -17.67 0.03
CA GLY A 25 -0.62 -19.09 0.26
C GLY A 25 0.55 -19.30 1.22
N THR A 26 1.12 -18.22 1.76
CA THR A 26 1.99 -18.23 2.94
C THR A 26 1.20 -17.74 4.15
N ASP A 27 1.55 -18.21 5.36
CA ASP A 27 0.97 -17.71 6.61
C ASP A 27 2.08 -17.18 7.53
N PRO A 28 2.21 -15.84 7.69
CA PRO A 28 1.42 -14.79 7.06
C PRO A 28 1.73 -14.58 5.55
N PRO A 29 0.83 -13.91 4.78
CA PRO A 29 1.16 -13.39 3.45
C PRO A 29 2.40 -12.51 3.45
N VAL A 30 3.24 -12.65 2.42
CA VAL A 30 4.46 -11.86 2.21
C VAL A 30 4.34 -11.01 0.96
N ILE A 31 5.08 -9.91 0.92
CA ILE A 31 5.23 -9.09 -0.29
C ILE A 31 6.46 -9.59 -1.04
N VAL A 32 6.44 -9.61 -2.37
CA VAL A 32 7.57 -9.98 -3.22
C VAL A 32 7.85 -8.85 -4.19
N ASP A 33 9.11 -8.44 -4.35
CA ASP A 33 9.45 -7.49 -5.40
C ASP A 33 9.74 -8.19 -6.73
N GLY A 34 9.23 -7.62 -7.83
CA GLY A 34 9.37 -8.21 -9.18
C GLY A 34 10.78 -8.12 -9.77
N LYS A 35 11.66 -7.28 -9.22
CA LYS A 35 13.01 -7.05 -9.78
C LYS A 35 14.01 -8.11 -9.30
N THR A 36 14.01 -8.41 -8.00
CA THR A 36 15.00 -9.27 -7.34
C THR A 36 14.38 -10.55 -6.77
N GLY A 37 13.05 -10.59 -6.64
CA GLY A 37 12.36 -11.70 -5.99
C GLY A 37 12.58 -11.74 -4.48
N SER A 38 13.02 -10.65 -3.84
CA SER A 38 13.14 -10.61 -2.39
C SER A 38 11.76 -10.61 -1.76
N GLU A 39 11.62 -11.30 -0.63
CA GLU A 39 10.37 -11.33 0.12
C GLU A 39 10.45 -10.36 1.30
N TRP A 40 9.36 -9.63 1.51
CA TRP A 40 9.23 -8.56 2.48
C TRP A 40 8.13 -8.88 3.48
N ASP A 41 8.45 -8.79 4.75
CA ASP A 41 7.51 -9.03 5.84
C ASP A 41 6.56 -7.84 6.06
N PHE A 42 5.60 -8.03 6.96
CA PHE A 42 4.62 -7.00 7.32
C PHE A 42 5.24 -5.74 7.97
N SER A 43 6.50 -5.79 8.38
CA SER A 43 7.24 -4.64 8.91
C SER A 43 7.95 -3.82 7.83
N GLY A 44 7.94 -4.30 6.58
CA GLY A 44 8.68 -3.75 5.46
C GLY A 44 10.14 -4.17 5.43
N LEU A 45 10.53 -5.21 6.17
CA LEU A 45 11.88 -5.78 6.15
C LEU A 45 11.95 -6.88 5.09
N ALA A 46 12.96 -6.84 4.23
CA ALA A 46 13.30 -7.97 3.37
C ALA A 46 13.80 -9.12 4.24
N SER A 47 12.99 -10.17 4.37
CA SER A 47 13.28 -11.35 5.18
C SER A 47 14.01 -12.44 4.40
N SER A 48 13.95 -12.41 3.06
CA SER A 48 14.64 -13.37 2.19
C SER A 48 14.99 -12.74 0.83
N GLY A 49 15.92 -13.38 0.11
CA GLY A 49 16.36 -12.96 -1.22
C GLY A 49 17.49 -11.90 -1.23
N PRO A 50 17.84 -11.37 -2.41
CA PRO A 50 19.02 -10.52 -2.59
C PRO A 50 19.03 -9.24 -1.74
N LEU A 51 17.87 -8.72 -1.34
CA LEU A 51 17.75 -7.50 -0.54
C LEU A 51 17.59 -7.76 0.97
N THR A 52 17.82 -9.00 1.44
CA THR A 52 17.68 -9.37 2.86
C THR A 52 18.34 -8.36 3.81
N GLY A 53 17.62 -7.97 4.85
CA GLY A 53 18.07 -6.99 5.85
C GLY A 53 17.79 -5.52 5.47
N ARG A 54 17.45 -5.23 4.21
CA ARG A 54 16.97 -3.90 3.80
C ARG A 54 15.54 -3.67 4.27
N ARG A 55 15.20 -2.41 4.54
CA ARG A 55 13.89 -2.01 5.03
C ARG A 55 13.29 -0.91 4.17
N LEU A 56 12.03 -1.08 3.76
CA LEU A 56 11.26 -0.05 3.07
C LEU A 56 10.95 1.11 4.04
N ALA A 57 11.03 2.34 3.53
CA ALA A 57 10.66 3.51 4.33
C ALA A 57 9.15 3.51 4.57
N ARG A 58 8.72 3.76 5.82
CA ARG A 58 7.29 3.90 6.14
C ARG A 58 6.79 5.26 5.67
N VAL A 59 5.59 5.26 5.10
CA VAL A 59 4.87 6.48 4.72
C VAL A 59 3.72 6.65 5.68
N THR A 60 3.54 7.88 6.18
CA THR A 60 2.37 8.23 6.99
C THR A 60 1.12 8.03 6.16
N CYS A 61 0.23 7.17 6.63
CA CYS A 61 -1.05 6.90 6.01
C CYS A 61 -2.17 7.05 7.02
N LEU A 62 -3.30 7.56 6.55
CA LEU A 62 -4.52 7.66 7.33
C LEU A 62 -5.56 6.73 6.71
N LYS A 63 -6.13 5.84 7.53
CA LYS A 63 -7.33 5.09 7.18
C LYS A 63 -8.51 5.88 7.74
N ASP A 64 -9.36 6.38 6.86
CA ASP A 64 -10.50 7.21 7.25
C ASP A 64 -11.74 6.92 6.41
N PHE A 65 -12.91 7.29 6.94
CA PHE A 65 -14.13 7.36 6.17
C PHE A 65 -14.12 8.59 5.27
N TRP A 66 -14.62 8.45 4.03
CA TRP A 66 -14.62 9.54 3.06
C TRP A 66 -15.42 10.77 3.56
N PHE A 67 -16.46 10.56 4.36
CA PHE A 67 -17.31 11.63 4.88
C PHE A 67 -16.63 12.42 6.01
N ASP A 68 -15.82 11.77 6.84
CA ASP A 68 -14.99 12.43 7.85
C ASP A 68 -13.88 13.22 7.15
N TRP A 69 -13.17 12.59 6.20
CA TRP A 69 -12.18 13.28 5.36
C TRP A 69 -12.72 14.56 4.74
N LYS A 70 -13.91 14.52 4.15
CA LYS A 70 -14.54 15.68 3.51
C LYS A 70 -14.82 16.81 4.51
N THR A 71 -15.13 16.48 5.77
CA THR A 71 -15.42 17.47 6.81
C THR A 71 -14.22 18.38 7.08
N TYR A 72 -13.00 17.82 7.13
CA TYR A 72 -11.77 18.59 7.34
C TYR A 72 -10.97 18.87 6.05
N ASN A 73 -11.38 18.34 4.90
CA ASN A 73 -10.88 18.70 3.56
C ASN A 73 -12.03 19.16 2.64
N PRO A 74 -12.58 20.37 2.84
CA PRO A 74 -13.82 20.82 2.20
C PRO A 74 -13.74 20.93 0.67
N GLY A 75 -12.54 21.06 0.10
CA GLY A 75 -12.32 21.07 -1.35
C GLY A 75 -12.42 19.70 -2.04
N THR A 76 -12.56 18.61 -1.27
CA THR A 76 -12.65 17.26 -1.82
C THR A 76 -13.93 17.08 -2.63
N ARG A 77 -13.77 16.79 -3.93
CA ARG A 77 -14.88 16.44 -4.83
C ARG A 77 -15.17 14.95 -4.73
N VAL A 78 -16.44 14.60 -4.50
CA VAL A 78 -16.91 13.21 -4.47
C VAL A 78 -17.57 12.90 -5.80
N PHE A 79 -17.12 11.84 -6.48
CA PHE A 79 -17.73 11.35 -7.70
C PHE A 79 -18.68 10.21 -7.36
N MET A 80 -19.96 10.36 -7.68
CA MET A 80 -20.96 9.31 -7.56
C MET A 80 -21.05 8.59 -8.91
N ALA A 81 -20.41 7.43 -9.05
CA ALA A 81 -20.63 6.60 -10.23
C ALA A 81 -22.05 6.01 -10.15
N GLY A 82 -22.92 6.32 -11.13
CA GLY A 82 -24.24 5.70 -11.26
C GLY A 82 -25.47 6.64 -11.26
N LEU A 83 -25.30 7.94 -11.00
CA LEU A 83 -26.35 8.92 -11.36
C LEU A 83 -26.16 9.26 -12.84
N ALA A 84 -26.91 8.60 -13.71
CA ALA A 84 -27.07 9.09 -15.08
C ALA A 84 -27.46 10.57 -14.99
N ALA A 85 -26.73 11.43 -15.70
CA ALA A 85 -27.19 12.80 -15.91
C ALA A 85 -28.61 12.72 -16.50
N PRO A 86 -29.62 13.41 -15.95
CA PRO A 86 -30.91 13.47 -16.60
C PRO A 86 -30.67 13.99 -18.02
N GLY A 87 -31.17 13.22 -19.00
CA GLY A 87 -30.90 13.40 -20.42
C GLY A 87 -31.11 14.85 -20.86
N ARG A 88 -30.22 15.29 -21.75
CA ARG A 88 -30.40 16.51 -22.53
C ARG A 88 -31.32 16.25 -23.70
#